data_AF-A0A670JBN7-F1
#
_entry.id   AF-A0A670JBN7-F1
#
_cell.length_a   1.000
_cell.length_b   1.000
_cell.length_c   1.000
_cell.angle_alpha   90.00
_cell.angle_beta   90.00
_cell.angle_gamma   90.00
#
_symmetry.space_group_name_H-M   'P 1'
#
loop_
_entity.id
_entity.type
_entity.pdbx_description
1 polymer ?
#
loop_
_entity_poly.entity_id
_entity_poly.type
_entity_poly.pdbx_seq_one_letter_code
_entity_poly.pdbx_strand_id
1 'polypeptide(L)'
;MICVSEEGKLVGNRCRTEFGCDVLSVSGSECCVLCQVLVFLPQGYPESVSSDYLAYQIWDTVQAFASSITGTLATQAVLKGVGVGDEASTVTAATVTWILKDGTGMLGRILFAWSKGLFADVLNDMAILMEILAPAFPACFTLIVCISGFFKCIVGVAGGATRAALTMHQARRDNMADVSAKDGSQETLVNLAGLFFSLLLIPLVADNLRLTYSLYGLFTALHLYANYRAVRSVCMETLNRARLRLVLRPFLQRGKVLGPALANPQEPLVPGFQQELRMKLGTPLHTVASR
;
A
#
# COMPACT_ATOMS: atom_id res chain seq x y z
N MET A 1 -26.95 -5.69 4.25
CA MET A 1 -28.41 -5.53 4.39
C MET A 1 -28.94 -5.16 3.02
N ILE A 2 -29.72 -6.04 2.38
CA ILE A 2 -30.23 -5.86 1.02
C ILE A 2 -31.51 -5.01 1.14
N CYS A 3 -31.55 -3.82 0.54
CA CYS A 3 -32.78 -3.02 0.50
C CYS A 3 -33.71 -3.55 -0.59
N VAL A 4 -34.84 -4.12 -0.17
CA VAL A 4 -36.02 -4.37 -1.00
C VAL A 4 -36.76 -3.04 -1.15
N SER A 5 -37.05 -2.64 -2.39
CA SER A 5 -37.86 -1.46 -2.69
C SER A 5 -39.34 -1.85 -2.66
N GLU A 6 -40.10 -1.30 -1.72
CA GLU A 6 -41.56 -1.29 -1.78
C GLU A 6 -42.07 0.16 -1.80
N GLU A 7 -42.84 0.43 -2.85
CA GLU A 7 -43.86 1.46 -3.02
C GLU A 7 -43.46 2.94 -2.94
N GLY A 8 -43.36 3.54 -4.13
CA GLY A 8 -43.23 4.97 -4.32
C GLY A 8 -44.50 5.74 -3.97
N LYS A 9 -44.31 6.83 -3.22
CA LYS A 9 -45.14 8.04 -3.31
C LYS A 9 -44.23 9.25 -3.43
N LEU A 10 -44.27 9.88 -4.60
CA LEU A 10 -43.65 11.18 -4.89
C LEU A 10 -44.35 12.26 -4.05
N VAL A 11 -43.67 12.73 -3.00
CA VAL A 11 -44.03 13.98 -2.32
C VAL A 11 -42.80 14.89 -2.34
N GLY A 12 -42.73 15.74 -3.37
CA GLY A 12 -41.71 16.78 -3.53
C GLY A 12 -40.38 16.30 -4.15
N ASN A 13 -39.73 17.19 -4.91
CA ASN A 13 -38.44 16.98 -5.59
C ASN A 13 -37.24 16.88 -4.63
N ARG A 14 -37.37 16.14 -3.52
CA ARG A 14 -36.31 15.91 -2.54
C ARG A 14 -36.22 14.43 -2.22
N CYS A 15 -35.19 13.76 -2.75
CA CYS A 15 -34.72 12.49 -2.20
C CYS A 15 -33.92 12.81 -0.95
N ARG A 16 -34.56 12.72 0.22
CA ARG A 16 -33.85 12.76 1.50
C ARG A 16 -33.28 11.37 1.74
N THR A 17 -31.98 11.17 1.50
CA THR A 17 -31.28 10.02 2.10
C THR A 17 -31.20 10.26 3.60
N GLU A 18 -31.28 9.22 4.44
CA GLU A 18 -31.15 9.31 5.91
C GLU A 18 -29.81 9.92 6.39
N PHE A 19 -28.93 10.32 5.47
CA PHE A 19 -27.58 10.84 5.70
C PHE A 19 -27.41 12.34 5.37
N GLY A 20 -28.49 13.10 5.16
CA GLY A 20 -28.42 14.57 5.14
C GLY A 20 -27.67 15.19 3.94
N CYS A 21 -27.64 14.52 2.79
CA CYS A 21 -27.14 15.11 1.55
C CYS A 21 -28.29 15.79 0.79
N ASP A 22 -28.34 17.13 0.81
CA ASP A 22 -29.21 17.90 -0.08
C ASP A 22 -28.60 17.90 -1.50
N VAL A 23 -28.95 16.91 -2.32
CA VAL A 23 -28.54 16.86 -3.74
C VAL A 23 -29.56 17.62 -4.58
N LEU A 24 -29.18 18.82 -5.04
CA LEU A 24 -29.87 19.54 -6.10
C LEU A 24 -29.97 18.65 -7.35
N SER A 25 -31.16 18.59 -7.94
CA SER A 25 -31.53 17.75 -9.09
C SER A 25 -30.41 17.56 -10.12
N VAL A 26 -29.84 16.35 -10.17
CA VAL A 26 -28.96 15.88 -11.23
C VAL A 26 -29.64 14.70 -11.91
N SER A 27 -29.57 14.64 -13.24
CA SER A 27 -30.18 13.60 -14.08
C SER A 27 -29.86 12.18 -13.59
N GLY A 28 -30.80 11.24 -13.73
CA GLY A 28 -30.75 9.91 -13.11
C GLY A 28 -29.51 9.05 -13.45
N SER A 29 -28.86 9.28 -14.59
CA SER A 29 -27.59 8.62 -14.95
C SER A 29 -26.38 9.18 -14.22
N GLU A 30 -26.32 10.51 -14.04
CA GLU A 30 -25.24 11.21 -13.35
C GLU A 30 -25.31 10.99 -11.83
N CYS A 31 -26.52 10.88 -11.26
CA CYS A 31 -26.72 10.53 -9.85
C CYS A 31 -26.16 9.14 -9.52
N CYS A 32 -26.25 8.19 -10.46
CA CYS A 32 -25.74 6.82 -10.27
C CYS A 32 -24.20 6.79 -10.31
N VAL A 33 -23.57 7.52 -11.23
CA VAL A 33 -22.11 7.65 -11.32
C VAL A 33 -21.53 8.41 -10.11
N LEU A 34 -22.20 9.50 -9.68
CA LEU A 34 -21.79 10.25 -8.49
C LEU A 34 -21.92 9.40 -7.23
N CYS A 35 -23.00 8.60 -7.11
CA CYS A 35 -23.20 7.67 -6.00
C CYS A 35 -22.14 6.55 -5.98
N GLN A 36 -21.71 6.06 -7.14
CA GLN A 36 -20.62 5.07 -7.25
C GLN A 36 -19.27 5.63 -6.79
N VAL A 37 -18.95 6.89 -7.12
CA VAL A 37 -17.71 7.55 -6.65
C VAL A 37 -17.77 7.87 -5.16
N LEU A 38 -18.95 8.24 -4.64
CA LEU A 38 -19.17 8.49 -3.20
C LEU A 38 -19.02 7.22 -2.34
N VAL A 39 -19.22 6.03 -2.89
CA VAL A 39 -18.97 4.77 -2.15
C VAL A 39 -17.49 4.61 -1.81
N PHE A 40 -16.58 5.12 -2.64
CA PHE A 40 -15.14 4.98 -2.43
C PHE A 40 -14.50 6.18 -1.71
N LEU A 41 -15.19 7.32 -1.64
CA LEU A 41 -14.68 8.50 -0.95
C LEU A 41 -15.23 8.60 0.49
N PRO A 42 -14.46 9.17 1.43
CA PRO A 42 -14.94 9.46 2.78
C PRO A 42 -16.09 10.46 2.78
N GLN A 43 -16.97 10.35 3.77
CA GLN A 43 -18.09 11.26 3.98
C GLN A 43 -17.59 12.69 4.18
N GLY A 44 -18.21 13.65 3.48
CA GLY A 44 -17.80 15.06 3.52
C GLY A 44 -16.53 15.39 2.72
N TYR A 45 -16.09 14.51 1.82
CA TYR A 45 -15.03 14.82 0.87
C TYR A 45 -15.39 16.06 0.04
N PRO A 46 -14.43 16.96 -0.28
CA PRO A 46 -12.99 16.87 0.00
C PRO A 46 -12.58 17.35 1.40
N GLU A 47 -13.46 18.08 2.10
CA GLU A 47 -13.12 18.80 3.33
C GLU A 47 -12.95 17.91 4.57
N SER A 48 -13.30 16.63 4.48
CA SER A 48 -13.16 15.65 5.55
C SER A 48 -11.81 14.94 5.57
N VAL A 49 -10.98 15.15 4.54
CA VAL A 49 -9.66 14.52 4.41
C VAL A 49 -8.53 15.52 4.18
N SER A 50 -7.28 15.08 4.31
CA SER A 50 -6.12 15.88 3.91
C SER A 50 -6.12 16.15 2.40
N SER A 51 -5.54 17.28 1.99
CA SER A 51 -5.48 17.69 0.57
C SER A 51 -4.64 16.75 -0.30
N ASP A 52 -3.78 15.93 0.30
CA ASP A 52 -2.97 14.92 -0.38
C ASP A 52 -3.67 13.56 -0.56
N TYR A 53 -4.87 13.38 0.00
CA TYR A 53 -5.61 12.11 0.00
C TYR A 53 -5.78 11.53 -1.41
N LEU A 54 -6.38 12.31 -2.32
CA LEU A 54 -6.71 11.81 -3.65
C LEU A 54 -5.46 11.45 -4.46
N ALA A 55 -4.43 12.30 -4.39
CA ALA A 55 -3.18 12.06 -5.08
C ALA A 55 -2.51 10.77 -4.56
N TYR A 56 -2.50 10.57 -3.24
CA TYR A 56 -2.01 9.33 -2.65
C TYR A 56 -2.80 8.11 -3.13
N GLN A 57 -4.13 8.14 -3.01
CA GLN A 57 -5.00 6.98 -3.31
C GLN A 57 -4.90 6.53 -4.77
N ILE A 58 -4.70 7.45 -5.71
CA ILE A 58 -4.47 7.10 -7.12
C ILE A 58 -3.18 6.29 -7.28
N TRP A 59 -2.08 6.75 -6.67
CA TRP A 59 -0.79 6.06 -6.77
C TRP A 59 -0.77 4.75 -5.97
N ASP A 60 -1.40 4.73 -4.79
CA ASP A 60 -1.57 3.53 -3.97
C ASP A 60 -2.39 2.47 -4.71
N THR A 61 -3.45 2.86 -5.42
CA THR A 61 -4.23 1.97 -6.30
C THR A 61 -3.37 1.34 -7.41
N VAL A 62 -2.55 2.14 -8.09
CA VAL A 62 -1.64 1.61 -9.14
C VAL A 62 -0.61 0.66 -8.54
N GLN A 63 -0.07 1.00 -7.37
CA GLN A 63 0.87 0.16 -6.62
C GLN A 63 0.22 -1.17 -6.22
N ALA A 64 -0.97 -1.14 -5.62
CA ALA A 64 -1.72 -2.32 -5.16
C ALA A 64 -2.06 -3.24 -6.34
N PHE A 65 -2.46 -2.68 -7.48
CA PHE A 65 -2.70 -3.45 -8.69
C PHE A 65 -1.43 -4.20 -9.14
N ALA A 66 -0.30 -3.50 -9.26
CA ALA A 66 0.97 -4.10 -9.65
C ALA A 66 1.46 -5.17 -8.66
N SER A 67 1.27 -4.93 -7.36
CA SER A 67 1.57 -5.90 -6.29
C SER A 67 0.67 -7.14 -6.39
N SER A 68 -0.60 -6.99 -6.73
CA SER A 68 -1.54 -8.10 -6.94
C SER A 68 -1.10 -9.02 -8.08
N ILE A 69 -0.68 -8.45 -9.21
CA ILE A 69 -0.19 -9.22 -10.36
C ILE A 69 1.10 -9.97 -10.02
N THR A 70 2.10 -9.27 -9.47
CA THR A 70 3.39 -9.89 -9.10
C THR A 70 3.22 -10.96 -8.02
N GLY A 71 2.31 -10.73 -7.06
CA GLY A 71 1.89 -11.72 -6.08
C GLY A 71 1.28 -12.98 -6.72
N THR A 72 0.43 -12.81 -7.73
CA THR A 72 -0.17 -13.95 -8.45
C THR A 72 0.88 -14.77 -9.20
N LEU A 73 1.85 -14.12 -9.86
CA LEU A 73 2.98 -14.81 -10.52
C LEU A 73 3.81 -15.63 -9.52
N ALA A 74 4.08 -15.08 -8.34
CA ALA A 74 4.76 -15.80 -7.27
C ALA A 74 3.95 -16.97 -6.72
N THR A 75 2.64 -16.79 -6.50
CA THR A 75 1.75 -17.88 -6.08
C THR A 75 1.76 -19.03 -7.09
N GLN A 76 1.65 -18.73 -8.38
CA GLN A 76 1.72 -19.74 -9.44
C GLN A 76 3.06 -20.50 -9.42
N ALA A 77 4.18 -19.79 -9.25
CA ALA A 77 5.50 -20.40 -9.15
C ALA A 77 5.63 -21.30 -7.90
N VAL A 78 5.15 -20.84 -6.74
CA VAL A 78 5.13 -21.64 -5.50
C VAL A 78 4.27 -22.89 -5.66
N LEU A 79 3.09 -22.79 -6.27
CA LEU A 79 2.22 -23.93 -6.55
C LEU A 79 2.90 -24.96 -7.47
N LYS A 80 3.59 -24.50 -8.52
CA LYS A 80 4.39 -25.37 -9.40
C LYS A 80 5.54 -26.02 -8.61
N GLY A 81 6.21 -25.27 -7.74
CA GLY A 81 7.35 -25.75 -6.95
C GLY A 81 7.01 -26.76 -5.85
N VAL A 82 5.82 -26.68 -5.24
CA VAL A 82 5.32 -27.74 -4.33
C VAL A 82 4.82 -28.99 -5.08
N GLY A 83 4.83 -28.97 -6.41
CA GLY A 83 4.41 -30.08 -7.26
C GLY A 83 2.90 -30.20 -7.44
N VAL A 84 2.14 -29.10 -7.38
CA VAL A 84 0.72 -29.13 -7.77
C VAL A 84 0.64 -29.51 -9.26
N GLY A 85 0.00 -30.65 -9.55
CA GLY A 85 -0.12 -31.20 -10.89
C GLY A 85 0.96 -32.22 -11.28
N ASP A 86 1.86 -32.58 -10.37
CA ASP A 86 2.87 -33.64 -10.57
C ASP A 86 2.38 -34.96 -9.94
N GLU A 87 2.36 -36.05 -10.72
CA GLU A 87 1.98 -37.39 -10.24
C GLU A 87 2.93 -37.94 -9.18
N ALA A 88 4.18 -37.49 -9.17
CA ALA A 88 5.19 -37.89 -8.18
C ALA A 88 5.10 -37.10 -6.87
N SER A 89 4.36 -35.97 -6.84
CA SER A 89 4.24 -35.15 -5.64
C SER A 89 3.13 -35.64 -4.73
N THR A 90 3.39 -35.64 -3.41
CA THR A 90 2.39 -36.03 -2.42
C THR A 90 1.72 -34.80 -1.81
N VAL A 91 0.41 -34.90 -1.58
CA VAL A 91 -0.37 -33.87 -0.89
C VAL A 91 0.23 -33.57 0.49
N THR A 92 0.75 -34.58 1.18
CA THR A 92 1.41 -34.42 2.49
C THR A 92 2.66 -33.56 2.42
N ALA A 93 3.56 -33.78 1.44
CA ALA A 93 4.78 -32.98 1.30
C ALA A 93 4.48 -31.51 0.96
N ALA A 94 3.50 -31.27 0.07
CA ALA A 94 3.01 -29.94 -0.23
C ALA A 94 2.45 -29.27 1.03
N THR A 95 1.64 -29.99 1.82
CA THR A 95 1.03 -29.48 3.06
C THR A 95 2.07 -29.11 4.11
N VAL A 96 3.10 -29.94 4.32
CA VAL A 96 4.21 -29.63 5.24
C VAL A 96 4.93 -28.35 4.81
N THR A 97 5.16 -28.17 3.51
CA THR A 97 5.79 -26.94 2.99
C THR A 97 4.94 -25.70 3.26
N TRP A 98 3.61 -25.79 3.09
CA TRP A 98 2.69 -24.70 3.45
C TRP A 98 2.72 -24.38 4.95
N ILE A 99 2.66 -25.39 5.82
CA ILE A 99 2.72 -25.20 7.28
C ILE A 99 4.04 -24.52 7.68
N LEU A 100 5.17 -24.95 7.12
CA LEU A 100 6.48 -24.38 7.43
C LEU A 100 6.59 -22.93 6.93
N LYS A 101 6.14 -22.65 5.70
CA LYS A 101 6.08 -21.29 5.14
C LYS A 101 5.25 -20.37 6.03
N ASP A 102 4.02 -20.76 6.33
CA ASP A 102 3.07 -19.92 7.07
C ASP A 102 3.51 -19.76 8.53
N GLY A 103 3.98 -20.84 9.17
CA GLY A 103 4.50 -20.80 10.53
C GLY A 103 5.73 -19.89 10.66
N THR A 104 6.66 -19.96 9.71
CA THR A 104 7.83 -19.07 9.67
C THR A 104 7.42 -17.61 9.45
N GLY A 105 6.43 -17.37 8.60
CA GLY A 105 5.83 -16.05 8.41
C GLY A 105 5.24 -15.50 9.72
N MET A 106 4.45 -16.30 10.43
CA MET A 106 3.87 -15.91 11.71
C MET A 106 4.94 -15.54 12.75
N LEU A 107 6.06 -16.28 12.81
CA LEU A 107 7.20 -15.91 13.65
C LEU A 107 7.80 -14.55 13.25
N GLY A 108 7.90 -14.26 11.95
CA GLY A 108 8.34 -12.95 11.46
C GLY A 108 7.46 -11.79 11.95
N ARG A 109 6.14 -11.99 12.00
CA ARG A 109 5.20 -10.98 12.54
C ARG A 109 5.40 -10.73 14.03
N ILE A 110 5.70 -11.79 14.81
CA ILE A 110 5.92 -11.69 16.25
C ILE A 110 7.27 -11.04 16.56
N LEU A 111 8.30 -11.35 15.78
CA LEU A 111 9.68 -11.01 16.12
C LEU A 111 10.09 -9.57 15.80
N PHE A 112 9.45 -8.87 14.83
CA PHE A 112 9.94 -7.54 14.42
C PHE A 112 8.86 -6.57 13.90
N ALA A 113 8.99 -5.31 14.32
CA ALA A 113 8.25 -4.14 13.84
C ALA A 113 9.18 -2.92 13.68
N TRP A 114 10.20 -3.02 12.84
CA TRP A 114 11.08 -1.88 12.56
C TRP A 114 11.54 -1.88 11.09
N SER A 115 10.74 -1.26 10.22
CA SER A 115 11.12 -1.00 8.83
C SER A 115 10.45 0.28 8.34
N LYS A 116 11.12 1.01 7.44
CA LYS A 116 10.57 2.19 6.76
C LYS A 116 9.78 1.71 5.53
N GLY A 117 8.65 2.35 5.21
CA GLY A 117 7.74 1.95 4.10
C GLY A 117 8.46 1.57 2.81
N LEU A 118 9.25 2.48 2.21
CA LEU A 118 9.95 2.21 0.94
C LEU A 118 10.96 1.05 1.00
N PHE A 119 11.60 0.82 2.16
CA PHE A 119 12.48 -0.34 2.34
C PHE A 119 11.67 -1.64 2.48
N ALA A 120 10.50 -1.58 3.12
CA ALA A 120 9.58 -2.70 3.19
C ALA A 120 9.13 -3.12 1.79
N ASP A 121 8.84 -2.19 0.88
CA ASP A 121 8.39 -2.54 -0.47
C ASP A 121 9.50 -3.19 -1.33
N VAL A 122 10.75 -2.74 -1.19
CA VAL A 122 11.90 -3.44 -1.80
C VAL A 122 12.07 -4.85 -1.22
N LEU A 123 11.90 -5.00 0.10
CA LEU A 123 11.97 -6.31 0.76
C LEU A 123 10.82 -7.23 0.30
N ASN A 124 9.64 -6.68 0.03
CA ASN A 124 8.51 -7.40 -0.53
C ASN A 124 8.79 -7.91 -1.94
N ASP A 125 9.29 -7.03 -2.81
CA ASP A 125 9.63 -7.39 -4.18
C ASP A 125 10.71 -8.49 -4.20
N MET A 126 11.73 -8.37 -3.35
CA MET A 126 12.74 -9.42 -3.16
C MET A 126 12.13 -10.76 -2.72
N ALA A 127 11.18 -10.74 -1.78
CA ALA A 127 10.49 -11.94 -1.34
C ALA A 127 9.64 -12.58 -2.46
N ILE A 128 8.98 -11.77 -3.28
CA ILE A 128 8.24 -12.24 -4.46
C ILE A 128 9.21 -12.85 -5.49
N LEU A 129 10.35 -12.22 -5.76
CA LEU A 129 11.38 -12.77 -6.65
C LEU A 129 11.89 -14.12 -6.15
N MET A 130 12.15 -14.24 -4.84
CA MET A 130 12.56 -15.51 -4.23
C MET A 130 11.56 -16.62 -4.50
N GLU A 131 10.25 -16.32 -4.39
CA GLU A 131 9.18 -17.29 -4.69
C GLU A 131 9.11 -17.67 -6.17
N ILE A 132 9.30 -16.71 -7.08
CA ILE A 132 9.34 -16.98 -8.52
C ILE A 132 10.56 -17.83 -8.89
N LEU A 133 11.71 -17.62 -8.24
CA LEU A 133 12.94 -18.38 -8.48
C LEU A 133 12.99 -19.72 -7.76
N ALA A 134 12.24 -19.90 -6.66
CA ALA A 134 12.29 -21.10 -5.82
C ALA A 134 12.17 -22.42 -6.59
N PRO A 135 11.28 -22.58 -7.60
CA PRO A 135 11.15 -23.83 -8.35
C PRO A 135 12.44 -24.24 -9.10
N ALA A 136 13.34 -23.30 -9.41
CA ALA A 136 14.63 -23.60 -10.03
C ALA A 136 15.62 -24.26 -9.06
N PHE A 137 15.32 -24.29 -7.76
CA PHE A 137 16.18 -24.84 -6.70
C PHE A 137 15.43 -25.88 -5.84
N PRO A 138 15.04 -27.05 -6.39
CA PRO A 138 14.21 -28.04 -5.68
C PRO A 138 14.79 -28.47 -4.32
N ALA A 139 16.11 -28.64 -4.22
CA ALA A 139 16.79 -29.05 -3.00
C ALA A 139 16.66 -28.06 -1.84
N CYS A 140 16.45 -26.77 -2.14
CA CYS A 140 16.32 -25.70 -1.14
C CYS A 140 14.95 -25.01 -1.19
N PHE A 141 13.98 -25.56 -1.94
CA PHE A 141 12.70 -24.93 -2.24
C PHE A 141 11.97 -24.46 -0.97
N THR A 142 11.74 -25.38 -0.02
CA THR A 142 11.05 -25.10 1.24
C THR A 142 11.76 -24.00 2.03
N LEU A 143 13.09 -24.04 2.09
CA LEU A 143 13.88 -23.01 2.80
C LEU A 143 13.71 -21.63 2.17
N ILE A 144 13.80 -21.53 0.84
CA ILE A 144 13.63 -20.27 0.09
C ILE A 144 12.24 -19.69 0.36
N VAL A 145 11.19 -20.52 0.27
CA VAL A 145 9.80 -20.09 0.46
C VAL A 145 9.49 -19.73 1.92
N CYS A 146 10.15 -20.37 2.90
CA CYS A 146 10.06 -19.95 4.30
C CYS A 146 10.70 -18.59 4.55
N ILE A 147 11.90 -18.35 4.00
CA ILE A 147 12.59 -17.05 4.12
C ILE A 147 11.79 -15.94 3.42
N SER A 148 11.22 -16.22 2.24
CA SER A 148 10.34 -15.25 1.57
C SER A 148 9.09 -14.93 2.39
N GLY A 149 8.47 -15.95 3.01
CA GLY A 149 7.33 -15.78 3.92
C GLY A 149 7.67 -14.92 5.14
N PHE A 150 8.86 -15.12 5.71
CA PHE A 150 9.38 -14.28 6.79
C PHE A 150 9.51 -12.81 6.37
N PHE A 151 10.12 -12.54 5.20
CA PHE A 151 10.24 -11.19 4.65
C PHE A 151 8.87 -10.54 4.41
N LYS A 152 7.93 -11.23 3.75
CA LYS A 152 6.56 -10.73 3.51
C LYS A 152 5.84 -10.38 4.82
N CYS A 153 6.12 -11.10 5.90
CA CYS A 153 5.54 -10.79 7.21
C CYS A 153 6.11 -9.53 7.84
N ILE A 154 7.42 -9.29 7.75
CA ILE A 154 8.03 -8.02 8.17
C ILE A 154 7.40 -6.85 7.40
N VAL A 155 7.24 -7.01 6.09
CA VAL A 155 6.59 -6.02 5.22
C VAL A 155 5.15 -5.79 5.65
N GLY A 156 4.37 -6.84 5.88
CA GLY A 156 2.98 -6.72 6.31
C GLY A 156 2.81 -5.92 7.60
N VAL A 157 3.70 -6.12 8.58
CA VAL A 157 3.69 -5.34 9.83
C VAL A 157 4.05 -3.88 9.57
N ALA A 158 5.10 -3.61 8.78
CA ALA A 158 5.53 -2.25 8.46
C ALA A 158 4.48 -1.48 7.62
N GLY A 159 3.87 -2.16 6.65
CA GLY A 159 2.78 -1.65 5.82
C GLY A 159 1.55 -1.32 6.65
N GLY A 160 1.13 -2.21 7.56
CA GLY A 160 0.01 -1.96 8.47
C GLY A 160 0.23 -0.74 9.37
N ALA A 161 1.43 -0.60 9.94
CA ALA A 161 1.78 0.57 10.75
C ALA A 161 1.81 1.88 9.91
N THR A 162 2.37 1.82 8.70
CA THR A 162 2.43 2.98 7.78
C THR A 162 1.03 3.41 7.36
N ARG A 163 0.17 2.45 7.01
CA ARG A 163 -1.23 2.67 6.64
C ARG A 163 -2.00 3.31 7.79
N ALA A 164 -1.88 2.79 9.00
CA ALA A 164 -2.54 3.38 10.18
C ALA A 164 -2.10 4.84 10.44
N ALA A 165 -0.80 5.12 10.34
CA ALA A 165 -0.27 6.48 10.48
C ALA A 165 -0.78 7.41 9.37
N LEU A 166 -0.92 6.90 8.15
CA LEU A 166 -1.44 7.66 7.02
C LEU A 166 -2.95 7.92 7.16
N THR A 167 -3.74 6.92 7.56
CA THR A 167 -5.17 7.10 7.86
C THR A 167 -5.37 8.16 8.94
N MET A 168 -4.50 8.20 9.97
CA MET A 168 -4.52 9.26 10.97
C MET A 168 -4.26 10.63 10.37
N HIS A 169 -3.25 10.77 9.51
CA HIS A 169 -2.94 12.04 8.83
C HIS A 169 -4.07 12.49 7.88
N GLN A 170 -4.69 11.52 7.22
CA GLN A 170 -5.76 11.78 6.25
C GLN A 170 -7.08 12.11 6.90
N ALA A 171 -7.38 11.65 8.10
CA ALA A 171 -8.61 11.99 8.81
C ALA A 171 -8.59 13.43 9.35
N ARG A 172 -9.54 14.28 8.94
CA ARG A 172 -9.61 15.70 9.35
C ARG A 172 -10.85 16.08 10.15
N ARG A 173 -11.80 15.16 10.33
CA ARG A 173 -13.07 15.41 11.04
C ARG A 173 -13.46 14.26 11.96
N ASP A 174 -12.51 13.75 12.74
CA ASP A 174 -12.70 12.59 13.62
C ASP A 174 -13.30 11.37 12.88
N ASN A 175 -12.90 11.23 11.60
CA ASN A 175 -13.47 10.29 10.64
C ASN A 175 -12.49 9.16 10.28
N MET A 176 -11.55 8.84 11.16
CA MET A 176 -10.51 7.83 10.91
C MET A 176 -11.09 6.47 10.52
N ALA A 177 -12.18 6.05 11.16
CA ALA A 177 -12.84 4.78 10.84
C ALA A 177 -13.44 4.78 9.42
N ASP A 178 -14.03 5.88 8.99
CA ASP A 178 -14.57 6.02 7.62
C ASP A 178 -13.44 6.04 6.60
N VAL A 179 -12.38 6.84 6.82
CA VAL A 179 -11.19 6.85 5.95
C VAL A 179 -10.59 5.43 5.81
N SER A 180 -10.44 4.71 6.92
CA SER A 180 -9.94 3.32 6.93
C SER A 180 -10.87 2.36 6.15
N ALA A 181 -12.18 2.46 6.35
CA ALA A 181 -13.16 1.62 5.66
C ALA A 181 -13.17 1.87 4.14
N LYS A 182 -13.01 3.13 3.72
CA LYS A 182 -12.93 3.53 2.31
C LYS A 182 -11.65 3.07 1.66
N ASP A 183 -10.52 3.23 2.34
CA ASP A 183 -9.21 2.71 1.93
C ASP A 183 -9.29 1.18 1.71
N GLY A 184 -9.81 0.44 2.68
CA GLY A 184 -10.01 -1.01 2.55
C GLY A 184 -10.96 -1.42 1.42
N SER A 185 -11.99 -0.62 1.14
CA SER A 185 -12.91 -0.86 0.00
C SER A 185 -12.22 -0.62 -1.35
N GLN A 186 -11.39 0.41 -1.45
CA GLN A 186 -10.58 0.70 -2.64
C GLN A 186 -9.57 -0.43 -2.89
N GLU A 187 -8.83 -0.84 -1.86
CA GLU A 187 -7.89 -1.98 -1.96
C GLU A 187 -8.59 -3.26 -2.40
N THR A 188 -9.79 -3.54 -1.86
CA THR A 188 -10.59 -4.71 -2.26
C THR A 188 -10.98 -4.68 -3.74
N LEU A 189 -11.45 -3.53 -4.23
CA LEU A 189 -11.81 -3.35 -5.65
C LEU A 189 -10.60 -3.57 -6.56
N VAL A 190 -9.45 -3.00 -6.19
CA VAL A 190 -8.22 -3.11 -6.95
C VAL A 190 -7.72 -4.55 -6.99
N ASN A 191 -7.77 -5.26 -5.86
CA ASN A 191 -7.44 -6.68 -5.81
C ASN A 191 -8.40 -7.54 -6.65
N LEU A 192 -9.70 -7.21 -6.67
CA LEU A 192 -10.66 -7.89 -7.54
C LEU A 192 -10.32 -7.69 -9.03
N ALA A 193 -9.97 -6.46 -9.42
CA ALA A 193 -9.52 -6.18 -10.78
C ALA A 193 -8.21 -6.92 -11.11
N GLY A 194 -7.28 -6.98 -10.16
CA GLY A 194 -6.04 -7.75 -10.25
C GLY A 194 -6.29 -9.24 -10.46
N LEU A 195 -7.22 -9.84 -9.69
CA LEU A 195 -7.61 -11.24 -9.85
C LEU A 195 -8.21 -11.52 -11.24
N PHE A 196 -9.09 -10.65 -11.73
CA PHE A 196 -9.67 -10.79 -13.06
C PHE A 196 -8.60 -10.74 -14.15
N PHE A 197 -7.67 -9.78 -14.07
CA PHE A 197 -6.55 -9.68 -15.00
C PHE A 197 -5.62 -10.90 -14.91
N SER A 198 -5.29 -11.33 -13.70
CA SER A 198 -4.47 -12.52 -13.44
C SER A 198 -5.10 -13.79 -14.02
N LEU A 199 -6.44 -13.94 -13.95
CA LEU A 199 -7.13 -15.10 -14.53
C LEU A 199 -6.87 -15.23 -16.03
N LEU A 200 -6.82 -14.10 -16.74
CA LEU A 200 -6.50 -14.07 -18.17
C LEU A 200 -5.00 -14.23 -18.43
N LEU A 201 -4.17 -13.72 -17.51
CA LEU A 201 -2.71 -13.72 -17.65
C LEU A 201 -2.08 -15.09 -17.40
N ILE A 202 -2.51 -15.81 -16.35
CA ILE A 202 -1.87 -17.05 -15.88
C ILE A 202 -1.70 -18.10 -16.99
N PRO A 203 -2.71 -18.39 -17.84
CA PRO A 203 -2.55 -19.35 -18.93
C PRO A 203 -1.45 -18.98 -19.93
N LEU A 204 -1.17 -17.69 -20.11
CA LEU A 204 -0.15 -17.19 -21.05
C LEU A 204 1.26 -17.33 -20.49
N VAL A 205 1.41 -17.27 -19.17
CA VAL A 205 2.72 -17.30 -18.48
C VAL A 205 3.11 -18.68 -17.96
N ALA A 206 2.17 -19.63 -17.86
CA ALA A 206 2.33 -20.93 -17.20
C ALA A 206 3.63 -21.68 -17.57
N ASP A 207 3.96 -21.69 -18.87
CA ASP A 207 5.14 -22.36 -19.42
C ASP A 207 6.10 -21.41 -20.15
N ASN A 208 5.97 -20.10 -19.91
CA ASN A 208 6.80 -19.09 -20.55
C ASN A 208 7.57 -18.27 -19.51
N LEU A 209 8.67 -18.83 -19.01
CA LEU A 209 9.53 -18.18 -18.00
C LEU A 209 10.02 -16.80 -18.44
N ARG A 210 10.33 -16.62 -19.73
CA ARG A 210 10.77 -15.32 -20.26
C ARG A 210 9.68 -14.27 -20.11
N LEU A 211 8.43 -14.61 -20.42
CA LEU A 211 7.29 -13.73 -20.23
C LEU A 211 7.04 -13.48 -18.74
N THR A 212 7.12 -14.52 -17.89
CA THR A 212 6.98 -14.38 -16.43
C THR A 212 7.98 -13.39 -15.85
N TYR A 213 9.27 -13.53 -16.17
CA TYR A 213 10.31 -12.62 -15.67
C TYR A 213 10.17 -11.20 -16.23
N SER A 214 9.78 -11.07 -17.51
CA SER A 214 9.58 -9.76 -18.14
C SER A 214 8.42 -9.01 -17.49
N LEU A 215 7.29 -9.70 -17.27
CA LEU A 215 6.12 -9.14 -16.61
C LEU A 215 6.40 -8.84 -15.14
N TYR A 216 7.07 -9.75 -14.43
CA TYR A 216 7.49 -9.51 -13.05
C TYR A 216 8.36 -8.24 -12.96
N GLY A 217 9.40 -8.12 -13.80
CA GLY A 217 10.25 -6.93 -13.83
C GLY A 217 9.48 -5.65 -14.17
N LEU A 218 8.57 -5.69 -15.14
CA LEU A 218 7.71 -4.57 -15.51
C LEU A 218 6.80 -4.12 -14.36
N PHE A 219 6.07 -5.05 -13.76
CA PHE A 219 5.13 -4.73 -12.69
C PHE A 219 5.86 -4.37 -11.38
N THR A 220 7.03 -4.94 -11.09
CA THR A 220 7.87 -4.48 -9.97
C THR A 220 8.38 -3.05 -10.19
N ALA A 221 8.81 -2.71 -11.40
CA ALA A 221 9.20 -1.33 -11.71
C ALA A 221 8.01 -0.35 -11.56
N LEU A 222 6.82 -0.76 -12.02
CA LEU A 222 5.59 0.01 -11.84
C LEU A 222 5.21 0.15 -10.36
N HIS A 223 5.29 -0.94 -9.59
CA HIS A 223 5.05 -0.99 -8.15
C HIS A 223 5.92 0.02 -7.40
N LEU A 224 7.24 -0.05 -7.58
CA LEU A 224 8.20 0.84 -6.92
C LEU A 224 8.03 2.29 -7.35
N TYR A 225 7.76 2.53 -8.64
CA TYR A 225 7.50 3.88 -9.16
C TYR A 225 6.21 4.46 -8.57
N ALA A 226 5.12 3.69 -8.55
CA ALA A 226 3.84 4.12 -8.01
C ALA A 226 3.96 4.42 -6.51
N ASN A 227 4.64 3.55 -5.74
CA ASN A 227 4.92 3.81 -4.34
C ASN A 227 5.75 5.08 -4.11
N TYR A 228 6.80 5.28 -4.90
CA TYR A 228 7.58 6.52 -4.85
C TYR A 228 6.68 7.74 -5.08
N ARG A 229 5.78 7.69 -6.07
CA ARG A 229 4.84 8.78 -6.36
C ARG A 229 3.81 8.98 -5.23
N ALA A 230 3.30 7.91 -4.63
CA ALA A 230 2.39 7.95 -3.50
C ALA A 230 3.05 8.62 -2.28
N VAL A 231 4.24 8.16 -1.89
CA VAL A 231 4.98 8.75 -0.76
C VAL A 231 5.34 10.21 -1.05
N ARG A 232 5.67 10.57 -2.29
CA ARG A 232 5.95 11.98 -2.66
C ARG A 232 4.71 12.87 -2.63
N SER A 233 3.50 12.34 -2.83
CA SER A 233 2.29 13.15 -2.74
C SER A 233 1.86 13.43 -1.31
N VAL A 234 2.20 12.55 -0.35
CA VAL A 234 1.87 12.76 1.06
C VAL A 234 2.68 13.92 1.62
N CYS A 235 1.99 14.93 2.12
CA CYS A 235 2.57 16.05 2.83
C CYS A 235 2.16 15.97 4.30
N MET A 236 2.87 15.15 5.07
CA MET A 236 2.67 15.06 6.52
C MET A 236 2.71 16.47 7.14
N GLU A 237 2.08 16.68 8.29
CA GLU A 237 2.17 17.96 9.03
C GLU A 237 3.09 17.88 10.26
N THR A 238 3.61 16.68 10.54
CA THR A 238 4.51 16.41 11.66
C THR A 238 5.98 16.62 11.28
N LEU A 239 6.82 16.86 12.29
CA LEU A 239 8.27 16.96 12.11
C LEU A 239 8.91 15.57 12.19
N ASN A 240 9.37 15.06 11.06
CA ASN A 240 10.34 13.97 11.04
C ASN A 240 11.79 14.51 11.08
N ARG A 241 12.78 13.62 11.25
CA ARG A 241 14.20 14.02 11.34
C ARG A 241 14.70 14.79 10.12
N ALA A 242 14.28 14.41 8.91
CA ALA A 242 14.71 15.06 7.67
C ALA A 242 14.09 16.45 7.54
N ARG A 243 12.79 16.57 7.76
CA ARG A 243 12.08 17.85 7.76
C ARG A 243 12.59 18.80 8.83
N LEU A 244 12.83 18.30 10.04
CA LEU A 244 13.36 19.11 11.14
C LEU A 244 14.68 19.78 10.74
N ARG A 245 15.58 19.07 10.05
CA ARG A 245 16.81 19.67 9.50
C ARG A 245 16.50 20.76 8.47
N LEU A 246 15.62 20.48 7.51
CA LEU A 246 15.26 21.42 6.44
C LEU A 246 14.64 22.70 6.99
N VAL A 247 13.87 22.60 8.07
CA VAL A 247 13.25 23.75 8.74
C VAL A 247 14.25 24.51 9.64
N LEU A 248 15.07 23.78 10.40
CA LEU A 248 15.93 24.36 11.42
C LEU A 248 17.07 25.21 10.83
N ARG A 249 17.64 24.81 9.69
CA ARG A 249 18.76 25.55 9.07
C ARG A 249 18.36 26.96 8.59
N PRO A 250 17.30 27.15 7.77
CA PRO A 250 16.82 28.48 7.38
C PRO A 250 16.30 29.30 8.55
N PHE A 251 15.70 28.65 9.56
CA PHE A 251 15.25 29.32 10.77
C PHE A 251 16.42 29.95 11.54
N LEU A 252 17.48 29.20 11.80
CA LEU A 252 18.65 29.69 12.54
C LEU A 252 19.46 30.72 11.75
N GLN A 253 19.49 30.62 10.41
CA GLN A 253 20.27 31.54 9.57
C GLN A 253 19.54 32.83 9.18
N ARG A 254 18.22 32.77 8.98
CA ARG A 254 17.43 33.85 8.35
C ARG A 254 16.16 34.18 9.12
N GLY A 255 15.86 33.51 10.23
CA GLY A 255 14.60 33.66 10.97
C GLY A 255 13.37 33.15 10.20
N LYS A 256 13.54 32.42 9.10
CA LYS A 256 12.44 31.93 8.24
C LYS A 256 12.17 30.45 8.47
N VAL A 257 10.91 30.11 8.69
CA VAL A 257 10.44 28.72 8.83
C VAL A 257 9.88 28.25 7.49
N LEU A 258 10.37 27.13 6.96
CA LEU A 258 9.77 26.50 5.78
C LEU A 258 8.46 25.78 6.17
N GLY A 259 7.38 26.07 5.44
CA GLY A 259 6.14 25.32 5.57
C GLY A 259 6.24 23.90 4.98
N PRO A 260 5.34 22.97 5.37
CA PRO A 260 5.34 21.58 4.90
C PRO A 260 5.34 21.45 3.37
N ALA A 261 4.54 22.24 2.67
CA ALA A 261 4.46 22.19 1.20
C ALA A 261 5.79 22.52 0.49
N LEU A 262 6.64 23.35 1.09
CA LEU A 262 7.96 23.69 0.54
C LEU A 262 9.04 22.71 0.99
N ALA A 263 8.91 22.15 2.19
CA ALA A 263 9.86 21.20 2.76
C ALA A 263 9.70 19.79 2.15
N ASN A 264 8.47 19.32 1.94
CA ASN A 264 8.17 17.96 1.50
C ASN A 264 8.89 17.55 0.19
N PRO A 265 8.93 18.38 -0.87
CA PRO A 265 9.65 18.03 -2.09
C PRO A 265 11.18 17.92 -1.89
N GLN A 266 11.72 18.56 -0.86
CA GLN A 266 13.16 18.54 -0.56
C GLN A 266 13.56 17.37 0.34
N GLU A 267 12.60 16.62 0.89
CA GLU A 267 12.88 15.51 1.78
C GLU A 267 13.43 14.29 1.01
N PRO A 268 14.57 13.72 1.46
CA PRO A 268 15.09 12.48 0.90
C PRO A 268 14.21 11.29 1.30
N LEU A 269 13.63 10.62 0.31
CA LEU A 269 12.82 9.41 0.52
C LEU A 269 13.65 8.12 0.57
N VAL A 270 14.80 8.07 -0.12
CA VAL A 270 15.60 6.85 -0.23
C VAL A 270 16.44 6.66 1.04
N PRO A 271 16.38 5.48 1.70
CA PRO A 271 17.24 5.15 2.83
C PRO A 271 18.72 5.30 2.46
N GLY A 272 19.54 5.84 3.37
CA GLY A 272 20.97 6.06 3.14
C GLY A 272 21.34 7.44 2.56
N PHE A 273 20.40 8.13 1.90
CA PHE A 273 20.59 9.53 1.48
C PHE A 273 20.17 10.54 2.55
N GLN A 274 19.70 10.06 3.70
CA GLN A 274 19.34 10.90 4.83
C GLN A 274 20.59 11.24 5.65
N GLN A 275 20.99 12.51 5.67
CA GLN A 275 21.91 12.95 6.71
C GLN A 275 21.19 12.88 8.07
N GLU A 276 21.83 12.27 9.08
CA GLU A 276 21.28 12.20 10.43
C GLU A 276 21.49 13.50 11.20
N LEU A 277 20.41 14.05 11.78
CA LEU A 277 20.50 15.27 12.56
C LEU A 277 20.90 14.88 13.98
N ARG A 278 22.14 15.14 14.35
CA ARG A 278 22.64 14.86 15.70
C ARG A 278 22.36 16.05 16.61
N MET A 279 21.35 15.91 17.46
CA MET A 279 21.08 16.88 18.53
C MET A 279 21.79 16.44 19.81
N LYS A 280 22.50 17.36 20.46
CA LYS A 280 23.04 17.16 21.80
C LYS A 280 22.19 17.94 22.80
N LEU A 281 21.57 17.23 23.73
CA LEU A 281 20.81 17.86 24.82
C LEU A 281 21.76 18.70 25.68
N GLY A 282 21.26 19.82 26.20
CA GLY A 282 22.05 20.77 27.01
C GLY A 282 22.98 21.69 26.23
N THR A 283 22.94 21.67 24.89
CA THR A 283 23.71 22.61 24.05
C THR A 283 22.81 23.67 23.41
N PRO A 284 23.30 24.90 23.16
CA PRO A 284 22.52 25.92 22.49
C PRO A 284 22.08 25.49 21.09
N LEU A 285 20.83 25.80 20.70
CA LEU A 285 20.24 25.36 19.43
C LEU A 285 21.03 25.81 18.19
N HIS A 286 21.70 26.98 18.25
CA HIS A 286 22.53 27.48 17.14
C HIS A 286 23.71 26.55 16.80
N THR A 287 24.16 25.71 17.75
CA THR A 287 25.24 24.74 17.52
C THR A 287 24.84 23.62 16.54
N VAL A 288 23.54 23.48 16.26
CA VAL A 288 23.02 22.52 15.27
C VAL A 288 23.20 23.04 13.83
N ALA A 289 23.29 24.36 13.62
CA ALA A 289 23.46 24.98 12.30
C ALA A 289 24.92 25.35 11.96
N SER A 290 25.85 25.22 12.91
CA SER A 290 27.27 25.54 12.73
C SER A 290 28.09 24.37 12.13
N ARG A 291 27.43 23.31 11.69
CA ARG A 291 27.99 22.15 10.98
C ARG A 291 27.30 21.97 9.64
#